data_AF-A0A9W8NBG1-F1
#
_entry.id   AF-A0A9W8NBG1-F1
#
_cell.length_a   1.000
_cell.length_b   1.000
_cell.length_c   1.000
_cell.angle_alpha   90.00
_cell.angle_beta   90.00
_cell.angle_gamma   90.00
#
_symmetry.space_group_name_H-M   'P 1'
#
loop_
_entity.id
_entity.type
_entity.pdbx_description
1 polymer ?
#
loop_
_entity_poly.entity_id
_entity_poly.type
_entity_poly.pdbx_seq_one_letter_code
_entity_poly.pdbx_strand_id
1 'polypeptide(L)'
;MENPGIEHPVCTYPHQRILLERKPGVAAGGRRRRNLAHWPSQAVVQGYTNAKQRFPVQGPFAIVAGLTATAHAHTVLTTLFVDDVGQGDATCVRMPLDPGTCTSPVESVDSDNMACGVDGQTPVAFTCSAPAGGKLTFQFRTWANAAQPGSLDSSHKGPCAMYAKQVHDVANDEVAGPGWIKLWDDGYDTAAKKWCTEKLIDNNGLLSFEIPMGLPSGYWVFRPELLALHEANKGDPQFYVGCAQVFVQSSNTAALKVPEDQIVSIPGHVRASEAGLTFNIYAPTFPYPLPGPKAFAVPPPKGGDVDTTGPSVPKQTQGVIPPNHIVKNATGLDSKSRITRTRAAAGQPRKIAGTRPGRATT
;
A
#
# COMPACT_ATOMS: atom_id res chain seq x y z
N MET A 1 7.51 -33.39 3.93
CA MET A 1 6.13 -33.57 4.44
C MET A 1 5.72 -32.25 5.04
N GLU A 2 4.99 -31.43 4.28
CA GLU A 2 4.42 -30.18 4.79
C GLU A 2 3.25 -30.49 5.73
N ASN A 3 3.19 -29.76 6.84
CA ASN A 3 2.17 -29.91 7.86
C ASN A 3 0.96 -29.03 7.47
N PRO A 4 -0.24 -29.57 7.23
CA PRO A 4 -1.37 -28.84 6.60
C PRO A 4 -2.10 -27.85 7.55
N GLY A 5 -1.43 -27.30 8.56
CA GLY A 5 -2.06 -26.49 9.61
C GLY A 5 -1.31 -25.25 10.06
N ILE A 6 -0.32 -24.78 9.29
CA ILE A 6 0.45 -23.57 9.61
C ILE A 6 0.04 -22.46 8.62
N GLU A 7 -0.66 -21.43 9.11
CA GLU A 7 -0.91 -20.21 8.34
C GLU A 7 0.39 -19.37 8.33
N HIS A 8 1.04 -19.30 7.17
CA HIS A 8 2.14 -18.37 6.88
C HIS A 8 1.61 -16.92 6.85
N PRO A 9 2.43 -15.85 6.84
CA PRO A 9 1.93 -14.49 6.71
C PRO A 9 1.40 -14.36 5.30
N VAL A 10 0.14 -14.74 5.11
CA VAL A 10 -0.41 -14.83 3.78
C VAL A 10 -0.72 -13.40 3.38
N CYS A 11 -0.04 -12.89 2.36
CA CYS A 11 -0.50 -11.68 1.67
C CYS A 11 -1.72 -12.02 0.79
N THR A 12 -2.66 -12.82 1.32
CA THR A 12 -3.98 -13.00 0.73
C THR A 12 -4.67 -11.66 0.82
N TYR A 13 -4.62 -10.95 -0.30
CA TYR A 13 -5.57 -9.89 -0.56
C TYR A 13 -6.96 -10.52 -0.46
N PRO A 14 -7.91 -9.93 0.29
CA PRO A 14 -9.28 -10.09 -0.16
C PRO A 14 -9.28 -9.57 -1.60
N HIS A 15 -9.64 -10.41 -2.58
CA HIS A 15 -9.96 -9.96 -3.94
C HIS A 15 -11.07 -8.91 -3.84
N GLN A 16 -10.73 -7.66 -3.55
CA GLN A 16 -11.71 -6.59 -3.45
C GLN A 16 -11.90 -6.06 -4.86
N ARG A 17 -12.90 -6.65 -5.53
CA ARG A 17 -13.55 -6.01 -6.67
C ARG A 17 -13.86 -4.56 -6.29
N ILE A 18 -13.58 -3.64 -7.21
CA ILE A 18 -14.17 -2.31 -7.19
C ILE A 18 -15.70 -2.51 -7.16
N LEU A 19 -16.31 -2.42 -5.98
CA LEU A 19 -17.76 -2.39 -5.84
C LEU A 19 -18.22 -0.98 -6.21
N LEU A 20 -18.66 -0.83 -7.46
CA LEU A 20 -19.32 0.37 -7.96
C LEU A 20 -20.72 0.47 -7.36
N GLU A 21 -20.84 0.83 -6.08
CA GLU A 21 -22.14 1.26 -5.55
C GLU A 21 -22.32 2.76 -5.78
N ARG A 22 -23.20 3.11 -6.74
CA ARG A 22 -23.69 4.48 -6.87
C ARG A 22 -24.48 4.83 -5.62
N LYS A 23 -24.11 5.91 -4.93
CA LYS A 23 -25.04 6.57 -3.99
C LYS A 23 -26.38 6.81 -4.70
N PRO A 24 -27.53 6.41 -4.13
CA PRO A 24 -28.81 6.84 -4.67
C PRO A 24 -28.87 8.36 -4.57
N GLY A 25 -28.98 9.02 -5.73
CA GLY A 25 -29.06 10.46 -5.82
C GLY A 25 -30.28 10.99 -5.07
N VAL A 26 -30.08 12.06 -4.30
CA VAL A 26 -31.17 12.80 -3.65
C VAL A 26 -31.95 13.52 -4.75
N ALA A 27 -33.07 12.93 -5.16
CA ALA A 27 -34.06 13.61 -6.00
C ALA A 27 -35.04 14.38 -5.10
N ALA A 28 -35.12 15.68 -5.32
CA ALA A 28 -36.06 16.56 -4.67
C ALA A 28 -37.52 16.21 -5.01
N GLY A 29 -38.39 16.23 -3.99
CA GLY A 29 -39.82 16.50 -4.14
C GLY A 29 -40.74 15.34 -4.55
N GLY A 30 -41.53 14.83 -3.60
CA GLY A 30 -42.74 14.07 -3.91
C GLY A 30 -43.20 13.13 -2.79
N ARG A 31 -44.13 13.61 -1.94
CA ARG A 31 -44.83 12.78 -0.95
C ARG A 31 -45.46 11.55 -1.61
N ARG A 32 -45.06 10.34 -1.20
CA ARG A 32 -45.98 9.19 -1.06
C ARG A 32 -45.52 8.30 0.09
N ARG A 33 -46.42 8.11 1.07
CA ARG A 33 -46.34 7.11 2.14
C ARG A 33 -46.08 5.73 1.54
N ARG A 34 -45.14 4.97 2.10
CA ARG A 34 -45.14 3.50 2.01
C ARG A 34 -44.69 2.87 3.31
N ASN A 35 -45.36 1.76 3.59
CA ASN A 35 -45.32 0.98 4.82
C ASN A 35 -43.93 0.36 5.07
N LEU A 36 -43.58 0.31 6.35
CA LEU A 36 -42.54 -0.55 6.90
C LEU A 36 -42.94 -2.01 6.64
N ALA A 37 -42.11 -2.73 5.89
CA ALA A 37 -42.12 -4.18 5.85
C ALA A 37 -40.75 -4.67 6.31
N HIS A 38 -40.70 -5.14 7.56
CA HIS A 38 -39.66 -6.02 8.06
C HIS A 38 -39.57 -7.27 7.18
N TRP A 39 -38.36 -7.70 6.83
CA TRP A 39 -38.09 -9.07 6.38
C TRP A 39 -37.02 -9.69 7.28
N PRO A 40 -37.20 -10.95 7.71
CA PRO A 40 -36.39 -11.57 8.74
C PRO A 40 -35.15 -12.26 8.18
N SER A 41 -34.08 -12.26 8.98
CA SER A 41 -32.95 -13.18 8.83
C SER A 41 -33.42 -14.61 9.12
N GLN A 42 -33.21 -15.53 8.18
CA GLN A 42 -33.20 -16.96 8.46
C GLN A 42 -31.83 -17.52 8.12
N ALA A 43 -31.07 -17.85 9.18
CA ALA A 43 -29.93 -18.72 9.12
C ALA A 43 -30.44 -20.17 9.06
N VAL A 44 -30.02 -20.92 8.06
CA VAL A 44 -30.22 -22.38 8.00
C VAL A 44 -29.09 -23.03 8.78
N VAL A 45 -29.40 -23.52 9.97
CA VAL A 45 -28.56 -24.42 10.75
C VAL A 45 -28.86 -25.84 10.26
N GLN A 46 -27.89 -26.49 9.64
CA GLN A 46 -28.00 -27.89 9.25
C GLN A 46 -27.46 -28.75 10.38
N GLY A 47 -28.37 -29.38 11.13
CA GLY A 47 -28.05 -30.29 12.22
C GLY A 47 -27.52 -31.63 11.71
N TYR A 48 -26.49 -32.13 12.38
CA TYR A 48 -26.06 -33.52 12.28
C TYR A 48 -26.46 -34.25 13.57
N THR A 49 -27.15 -35.38 13.38
CA THR A 49 -27.70 -36.26 14.40
C THR A 49 -26.62 -37.10 15.09
N ASN A 50 -26.77 -37.25 16.41
CA ASN A 50 -25.98 -38.09 17.30
C ASN A 50 -26.02 -39.59 16.89
N ALA A 51 -24.84 -40.19 16.73
CA ALA A 51 -24.65 -41.63 16.82
C ALA A 51 -23.77 -41.93 18.03
N LYS A 52 -24.34 -42.65 19.01
CA LYS A 52 -23.61 -43.17 20.19
C LYS A 52 -22.64 -44.25 19.74
N GLN A 53 -21.35 -44.06 19.97
CA GLN A 53 -20.38 -45.16 20.02
C GLN A 53 -19.68 -45.15 21.38
N ARG A 54 -19.78 -46.28 22.09
CA ARG A 54 -19.07 -46.56 23.33
C ARG A 54 -17.68 -47.09 22.97
N PHE A 55 -16.63 -46.53 23.58
CA PHE A 55 -15.29 -47.10 23.57
C PHE A 55 -14.75 -47.20 25.01
N PRO A 56 -13.90 -48.21 25.30
CA PRO A 56 -13.46 -48.54 26.66
C PRO A 56 -12.38 -47.58 27.17
N VAL A 57 -12.32 -47.47 28.49
CA VAL A 57 -11.38 -46.67 29.28
C VAL A 57 -9.96 -47.21 29.15
N GLN A 58 -8.99 -46.36 28.75
CA GLN A 58 -7.55 -46.61 28.93
C GLN A 58 -6.75 -45.28 28.92
N GLY A 59 -6.18 -44.94 30.08
CA GLY A 59 -4.91 -44.19 30.30
C GLY A 59 -4.78 -42.71 29.88
N PRO A 60 -4.26 -41.80 30.73
CA PRO A 60 -3.95 -40.44 30.33
C PRO A 60 -2.57 -40.40 29.65
N PHE A 61 -2.54 -40.35 28.32
CA PHE A 61 -1.38 -39.81 27.60
C PHE A 61 -1.66 -38.35 27.28
N ALA A 62 -1.08 -37.44 28.06
CA ALA A 62 -1.09 -36.02 27.75
C ALA A 62 -0.13 -35.76 26.58
N ILE A 63 -0.67 -35.62 25.38
CA ILE A 63 0.07 -35.10 24.22
C ILE A 63 0.16 -33.59 24.40
N VAL A 64 1.32 -33.09 24.83
CA VAL A 64 1.63 -31.66 24.80
C VAL A 64 1.93 -31.32 23.33
N ALA A 65 0.92 -30.81 22.62
CA ALA A 65 1.13 -30.17 21.33
C ALA A 65 1.90 -28.86 21.58
N GLY A 66 3.21 -28.86 21.30
CA GLY A 66 4.01 -27.64 21.31
C GLY A 66 3.51 -26.70 20.22
N LEU A 67 2.93 -25.58 20.61
CA LEU A 67 2.66 -24.46 19.72
C LEU A 67 4.01 -23.84 19.33
N THR A 68 4.60 -24.27 18.23
CA THR A 68 5.69 -23.54 17.59
C THR A 68 5.13 -22.21 17.09
N ALA A 69 5.44 -21.12 17.79
CA ALA A 69 5.20 -19.78 17.28
C ALA A 69 6.07 -19.57 16.05
N THR A 70 5.44 -19.37 14.89
CA THR A 70 6.13 -18.95 13.67
C THR A 70 6.50 -17.48 13.84
N ALA A 71 7.78 -17.19 14.07
CA ALA A 71 8.27 -15.83 14.06
C ALA A 71 8.30 -15.33 12.61
N HIS A 72 7.40 -14.39 12.27
CA HIS A 72 7.47 -13.67 11.00
C HIS A 72 8.37 -12.45 11.19
N ALA A 73 9.50 -12.48 10.50
CA ALA A 73 10.55 -11.50 10.71
C ALA A 73 10.41 -10.24 9.84
N HIS A 74 9.73 -10.38 8.69
CA HIS A 74 9.83 -9.46 7.58
C HIS A 74 8.64 -8.48 7.47
N THR A 75 8.74 -7.51 6.56
CA THR A 75 7.77 -6.41 6.44
C THR A 75 7.45 -6.06 4.99
N VAL A 76 6.28 -5.47 4.75
CA VAL A 76 5.88 -4.86 3.47
C VAL A 76 5.23 -3.50 3.68
N LEU A 77 5.48 -2.55 2.77
CA LEU A 77 4.75 -1.27 2.74
C LEU A 77 3.33 -1.51 2.23
N THR A 78 2.32 -1.08 2.97
CA THR A 78 0.90 -1.40 2.68
C THR A 78 0.04 -0.19 2.39
N THR A 79 0.24 0.88 3.15
CA THR A 79 -0.72 1.99 3.20
C THR A 79 0.03 3.31 3.25
N LEU A 80 -0.45 4.27 2.46
CA LEU A 80 -0.06 5.67 2.60
C LEU A 80 -1.12 6.41 3.40
N PHE A 81 -0.69 7.29 4.29
CA PHE A 81 -1.50 8.30 4.96
C PHE A 81 -1.03 9.68 4.49
N VAL A 82 -1.97 10.56 4.24
CA VAL A 82 -1.74 11.98 3.93
C VAL A 82 -2.40 12.80 5.01
N ASP A 83 -1.62 13.58 5.75
CA ASP A 83 -2.08 14.39 6.89
C ASP A 83 -2.94 13.55 7.86
N ASP A 84 -2.41 12.39 8.26
CA ASP A 84 -3.03 11.40 9.15
C ASP A 84 -4.29 10.71 8.59
N VAL A 85 -4.69 11.00 7.36
CA VAL A 85 -5.80 10.34 6.68
C VAL A 85 -5.29 9.17 5.85
N GLY A 86 -5.67 7.95 6.25
CA GLY A 86 -5.35 6.72 5.51
C GLY A 86 -5.99 6.72 4.12
N GLN A 87 -5.19 6.41 3.09
CA GLN A 87 -5.63 6.44 1.70
C GLN A 87 -6.25 5.11 1.21
N GLY A 88 -6.16 4.05 2.02
CA GLY A 88 -6.56 2.69 1.66
C GLY A 88 -5.35 1.83 1.29
N ASP A 89 -5.43 0.53 1.57
CA ASP A 89 -4.35 -0.41 1.31
C ASP A 89 -4.10 -0.54 -0.20
N ALA A 90 -2.84 -0.57 -0.61
CA ALA A 90 -2.41 -0.64 -2.01
C ALA A 90 -2.98 0.45 -2.94
N THR A 91 -3.67 1.48 -2.42
CA THR A 91 -4.41 2.44 -3.28
C THR A 91 -3.47 3.22 -4.19
N CYS A 92 -2.47 3.86 -3.59
CA CYS A 92 -1.41 4.58 -4.27
C CYS A 92 -0.03 4.02 -3.93
N VAL A 93 0.04 2.82 -3.36
CA VAL A 93 1.28 2.10 -3.02
C VAL A 93 1.46 0.95 -4.00
N ARG A 94 2.62 0.90 -4.65
CA ARG A 94 3.03 -0.21 -5.52
C ARG A 94 3.54 -1.36 -4.66
N MET A 95 2.64 -2.27 -4.29
CA MET A 95 2.92 -3.41 -3.42
C MET A 95 3.26 -4.66 -4.24
N PRO A 96 4.14 -5.55 -3.73
CA PRO A 96 4.32 -6.88 -4.30
C PRO A 96 3.01 -7.69 -4.27
N LEU A 97 2.75 -8.48 -5.31
CA LEU A 97 1.47 -9.16 -5.50
C LEU A 97 1.47 -10.61 -5.00
N ASP A 98 2.63 -11.25 -4.90
CA ASP A 98 2.73 -12.66 -4.50
C ASP A 98 2.57 -12.84 -2.97
N PRO A 99 1.53 -13.54 -2.50
CA PRO A 99 1.27 -13.76 -1.08
C PRO A 99 2.35 -14.54 -0.35
N GLY A 100 3.19 -15.33 -1.04
CA GLY A 100 4.25 -16.11 -0.41
C GLY A 100 5.53 -15.32 -0.20
N THR A 101 5.72 -14.22 -0.92
CA THR A 101 7.00 -13.49 -0.98
C THR A 101 6.85 -11.99 -0.78
N CYS A 102 5.64 -11.45 -0.58
CA CYS A 102 5.43 -9.99 -0.56
C CYS A 102 6.17 -9.25 0.56
N THR A 103 6.50 -9.95 1.66
CA THR A 103 7.28 -9.39 2.77
C THR A 103 8.76 -9.65 2.63
N SER A 104 9.22 -10.44 1.66
CA SER A 104 10.64 -10.77 1.52
C SER A 104 11.49 -9.52 1.24
N PRO A 105 12.75 -9.47 1.71
CA PRO A 105 13.65 -8.40 1.34
C PRO A 105 13.98 -8.46 -0.17
N VAL A 106 14.45 -7.33 -0.70
CA VAL A 106 14.98 -7.29 -2.07
C VAL A 106 16.19 -8.22 -2.19
N GLU A 107 16.22 -9.00 -3.26
CA GLU A 107 17.17 -10.09 -3.48
C GLU A 107 18.61 -9.63 -3.75
N SER A 108 18.78 -8.42 -4.28
CA SER A 108 20.08 -7.87 -4.64
C SER A 108 20.04 -6.35 -4.72
N VAL A 109 21.09 -5.70 -4.22
CA VAL A 109 21.27 -4.23 -4.31
C VAL A 109 21.47 -3.72 -5.74
N ASP A 110 21.77 -4.62 -6.68
CA ASP A 110 21.95 -4.30 -8.11
C ASP A 110 20.67 -4.54 -8.93
N SER A 111 19.60 -5.07 -8.32
CA SER A 111 18.33 -5.35 -8.99
C SER A 111 17.46 -4.10 -9.16
N ASP A 112 16.69 -4.03 -10.25
CA ASP A 112 15.66 -3.00 -10.44
C ASP A 112 14.60 -2.99 -9.33
N ASN A 113 14.43 -4.12 -8.62
CA ASN A 113 13.57 -4.21 -7.45
C ASN A 113 14.03 -3.28 -6.31
N MET A 114 15.28 -2.81 -6.29
CA MET A 114 15.73 -1.82 -5.30
C MET A 114 14.96 -0.51 -5.39
N ALA A 115 14.43 -0.13 -6.56
CA ALA A 115 13.70 1.12 -6.69
C ALA A 115 12.36 1.09 -5.95
N CYS A 116 11.53 0.06 -6.16
CA CYS A 116 10.17 0.04 -5.63
C CYS A 116 9.70 -1.30 -5.06
N GLY A 117 10.61 -2.25 -4.87
CA GLY A 117 10.31 -3.62 -4.47
C GLY A 117 9.89 -4.49 -5.66
N VAL A 118 9.68 -5.78 -5.40
CA VAL A 118 9.12 -6.73 -6.37
C VAL A 118 7.76 -6.22 -6.87
N ASP A 119 7.51 -6.31 -8.18
CA ASP A 119 6.36 -5.74 -8.89
C ASP A 119 6.23 -4.21 -8.84
N GLY A 120 7.10 -3.50 -8.10
CA GLY A 120 7.03 -2.06 -7.87
C GLY A 120 7.35 -1.19 -9.10
N GLN A 121 7.90 -1.80 -10.17
CA GLN A 121 8.01 -1.14 -11.47
C GLN A 121 6.64 -0.94 -12.13
N THR A 122 5.65 -1.79 -11.79
CA THR A 122 4.29 -1.67 -12.31
C THR A 122 3.51 -0.64 -11.48
N PRO A 123 2.93 0.39 -12.12
CA PRO A 123 2.15 1.39 -11.42
C PRO A 123 0.81 0.84 -10.91
N VAL A 124 0.32 1.43 -9.82
CA VAL A 124 -1.07 1.22 -9.38
C VAL A 124 -2.02 2.21 -10.05
N ALA A 125 -3.30 1.88 -10.05
CA ALA A 125 -4.35 2.62 -10.73
C ALA A 125 -4.51 4.07 -10.25
N PHE A 126 -4.16 4.37 -9.00
CA PHE A 126 -4.42 5.65 -8.37
C PHE A 126 -3.15 6.36 -7.89
N THR A 127 -3.26 7.68 -7.82
CA THR A 127 -2.26 8.58 -7.27
C THR A 127 -2.93 9.39 -6.16
N CYS A 128 -2.28 9.47 -5.00
CA CYS A 128 -2.78 10.23 -3.86
C CYS A 128 -2.28 11.66 -3.93
N SER A 129 -3.17 12.65 -3.79
CA SER A 129 -2.75 14.05 -3.67
C SER A 129 -2.26 14.34 -2.25
N ALA A 130 -1.18 15.09 -2.13
CA ALA A 130 -0.67 15.59 -0.85
C ALA A 130 -0.15 17.03 -1.02
N PRO A 131 -0.41 17.96 -0.08
CA PRO A 131 0.13 19.31 -0.16
C PRO A 131 1.65 19.30 0.09
N ALA A 132 2.39 20.20 -0.56
CA ALA A 132 3.73 20.54 -0.08
C ALA A 132 3.63 21.05 1.37
N GLY A 133 4.56 20.65 2.24
CA GLY A 133 4.46 20.84 3.69
C GLY A 133 3.56 19.83 4.41
N GLY A 134 2.79 19.03 3.67
CA GLY A 134 1.96 17.97 4.24
C GLY A 134 2.79 16.81 4.76
N LYS A 135 2.19 16.04 5.66
CA LYS A 135 2.80 14.85 6.26
C LYS A 135 2.39 13.61 5.48
N LEU A 136 3.37 12.91 4.91
CA LEU A 136 3.21 11.54 4.45
C LEU A 136 3.54 10.59 5.59
N THR A 137 2.72 9.56 5.76
CA THR A 137 3.07 8.44 6.66
C THR A 137 2.90 7.12 5.93
N PHE A 138 3.95 6.30 5.99
CA PHE A 138 4.08 5.04 5.28
C PHE A 138 3.92 3.91 6.29
N GLN A 139 2.92 3.05 6.10
CA GLN A 139 2.65 1.95 7.01
C GLN A 139 3.24 0.64 6.52
N PHE A 140 4.15 0.12 7.32
CA PHE A 140 4.78 -1.18 7.18
C PHE A 140 4.06 -2.21 8.05
N ARG A 141 3.76 -3.38 7.48
CA ARG A 141 3.09 -4.49 8.18
C ARG A 141 3.85 -5.80 7.97
N THR A 142 3.85 -6.64 9.00
CA THR A 142 4.28 -8.05 8.89
C THR A 142 3.24 -8.89 8.15
N TRP A 143 1.95 -8.60 8.38
CA TRP A 143 0.84 -9.21 7.67
C TRP A 143 0.18 -8.16 6.78
N ALA A 144 0.37 -8.28 5.46
CA ALA A 144 -0.10 -7.27 4.50
C ALA A 144 -1.61 -6.99 4.64
N ASN A 145 -2.40 -8.06 4.84
CA ASN A 145 -3.85 -8.02 5.03
C ASN A 145 -4.31 -7.63 6.44
N ALA A 146 -3.37 -7.29 7.33
CA ALA A 146 -3.62 -6.96 8.75
C ALA A 146 -4.32 -8.07 9.55
N ALA A 147 -4.22 -9.34 9.13
CA ALA A 147 -4.79 -10.47 9.88
C ALA A 147 -4.19 -10.61 11.29
N GLN A 148 -2.93 -10.18 11.47
CA GLN A 148 -2.28 -10.06 12.76
C GLN A 148 -1.58 -8.70 12.87
N PRO A 149 -1.48 -8.12 14.09
CA PRO A 149 -0.70 -6.92 14.31
C PRO A 149 0.80 -7.21 14.14
N GLY A 150 1.56 -6.19 13.79
CA GLY A 150 3.02 -6.27 13.64
C GLY A 150 3.49 -5.50 12.42
N SER A 151 4.70 -4.96 12.52
CA SER A 151 5.35 -4.22 11.44
C SER A 151 6.60 -4.94 10.96
N LEU A 152 7.52 -5.21 11.87
CA LEU A 152 8.84 -5.77 11.59
C LEU A 152 9.34 -6.45 12.86
N ASP A 153 10.12 -7.53 12.75
CA ASP A 153 10.70 -8.17 13.92
C ASP A 153 11.80 -7.33 14.56
N SER A 154 11.84 -7.35 15.91
CA SER A 154 12.77 -6.55 16.70
C SER A 154 14.26 -6.81 16.43
N SER A 155 14.62 -7.95 15.83
CA SER A 155 15.98 -8.26 15.39
C SER A 155 16.42 -7.40 14.19
N HIS A 156 15.50 -6.90 13.37
CA HIS A 156 15.78 -6.17 12.12
C HIS A 156 16.18 -4.72 12.37
N LYS A 157 17.23 -4.54 13.18
CA LYS A 157 17.81 -3.25 13.53
C LYS A 157 18.54 -2.65 12.34
N GLY A 158 18.30 -1.38 12.06
CA GLY A 158 19.06 -0.63 11.07
C GLY A 158 18.40 0.71 10.68
N PRO A 159 18.98 1.42 9.71
CA PRO A 159 18.55 2.76 9.34
C PRO A 159 17.26 2.74 8.52
N CYS A 160 16.66 3.92 8.38
CA CYS A 160 15.67 4.19 7.34
C CYS A 160 16.09 5.37 6.48
N ALA A 161 15.54 5.46 5.28
CA ALA A 161 15.67 6.62 4.41
C ALA A 161 14.36 6.88 3.65
N MET A 162 14.21 8.13 3.18
CA MET A 162 13.14 8.54 2.28
C MET A 162 13.76 9.11 1.01
N TYR A 163 13.47 8.48 -0.11
CA TYR A 163 13.83 8.99 -1.43
C TYR A 163 12.60 9.46 -2.18
N ALA A 164 12.79 10.36 -3.14
CA ALA A 164 11.76 10.72 -4.09
C ALA A 164 12.32 10.84 -5.49
N LYS A 165 11.49 10.56 -6.50
CA LYS A 165 11.77 10.78 -7.91
C LYS A 165 10.57 11.48 -8.55
N GLN A 166 10.81 12.58 -9.24
CA GLN A 166 9.78 13.24 -10.03
C GLN A 166 9.55 12.43 -11.32
N VAL A 167 8.30 12.26 -11.70
CA VAL A 167 7.90 11.61 -12.96
C VAL A 167 6.94 12.53 -13.73
N HIS A 168 6.90 12.38 -15.04
CA HIS A 168 5.98 13.07 -15.93
C HIS A 168 4.70 12.27 -16.14
N ASP A 169 4.82 10.96 -16.31
CA ASP A 169 3.72 10.02 -16.47
C ASP A 169 3.84 8.89 -15.44
N VAL A 170 3.06 8.97 -14.37
CA VAL A 170 3.11 7.98 -13.28
C VAL A 170 2.70 6.57 -13.72
N ALA A 171 2.05 6.44 -14.88
CA ALA A 171 1.60 5.17 -15.43
C ALA A 171 2.61 4.53 -16.40
N ASN A 172 3.59 5.28 -16.93
CA ASN A 172 4.47 4.79 -17.98
C ASN A 172 5.96 5.06 -17.72
N ASP A 173 6.31 6.06 -16.90
CA ASP A 173 7.70 6.37 -16.62
C ASP A 173 8.36 5.27 -15.78
N GLU A 174 9.57 4.88 -16.19
CA GLU A 174 10.42 3.96 -15.45
C GLU A 174 10.85 4.58 -14.11
N VAL A 175 10.63 3.84 -13.02
CA VAL A 175 11.03 4.28 -11.69
C VAL A 175 12.43 3.81 -11.32
N ALA A 176 12.87 2.64 -11.81
CA ALA A 176 14.28 2.26 -11.78
C ALA A 176 15.16 3.26 -12.58
N GLY A 177 16.45 3.29 -12.26
CA GLY A 177 17.43 4.16 -12.90
C GLY A 177 17.58 5.54 -12.24
N PRO A 178 18.09 6.54 -12.96
CA PRO A 178 18.47 7.86 -12.42
C PRO A 178 17.25 8.72 -12.02
N GLY A 179 17.54 9.79 -11.27
CA GLY A 179 16.57 10.84 -10.93
C GLY A 179 16.06 10.79 -9.48
N TRP A 180 16.60 9.90 -8.66
CA TRP A 180 16.26 9.81 -7.24
C TRP A 180 17.05 10.83 -6.42
N ILE A 181 16.37 11.45 -5.47
CA ILE A 181 16.99 12.28 -4.43
C ILE A 181 16.66 11.69 -3.07
N LYS A 182 17.64 11.66 -2.17
CA LYS A 182 17.37 11.36 -0.76
C LYS A 182 16.86 12.63 -0.10
N LEU A 183 15.69 12.57 0.53
CA LEU A 183 15.08 13.71 1.23
C LEU A 183 15.29 13.65 2.75
N TRP A 184 15.47 12.45 3.29
CA TRP A 184 15.63 12.22 4.72
C TRP A 184 16.30 10.86 4.97
N ASP A 185 17.04 10.75 6.08
CA ASP A 185 17.49 9.49 6.65
C ASP A 185 17.53 9.56 8.19
N ASP A 186 17.43 8.40 8.83
CA ASP A 186 17.66 8.22 10.27
C ASP A 186 18.41 6.91 10.51
N GLY A 187 19.53 7.01 11.21
CA GLY A 187 20.45 5.90 11.46
C GLY A 187 20.28 5.31 12.85
N TYR A 188 21.38 5.25 13.59
CA TYR A 188 21.37 4.96 15.02
C TYR A 188 21.34 6.26 15.83
N ASP A 189 20.27 6.47 16.57
CA ASP A 189 20.10 7.59 17.47
C ASP A 189 20.80 7.31 18.80
N THR A 190 21.88 8.03 19.08
CA THR A 190 22.68 7.84 20.29
C THR A 190 21.97 8.33 21.56
N ALA A 191 21.06 9.31 21.44
CA ALA A 191 20.31 9.84 22.57
C ALA A 191 19.17 8.88 22.95
N ALA A 192 18.41 8.40 21.97
CA ALA A 192 17.34 7.43 22.19
C ALA A 192 17.86 5.99 22.39
N LYS A 193 19.11 5.71 21.98
CA LYS A 193 19.70 4.37 21.89
C LYS A 193 18.86 3.42 21.05
N LYS A 194 18.35 3.92 19.92
CA LYS A 194 17.48 3.17 19.01
C LYS A 194 17.88 3.39 17.56
N TRP A 195 17.78 2.34 16.78
CA TRP A 195 17.76 2.40 15.33
C TRP A 195 16.43 2.98 14.82
N CYS A 196 16.44 3.52 13.61
CA CYS A 196 15.19 3.96 12.98
C CYS A 196 14.14 2.83 12.89
N THR A 197 14.53 1.60 12.54
CA THR A 197 13.58 0.47 12.49
C THR A 197 13.00 0.10 13.87
N GLU A 198 13.72 0.36 14.96
CA GLU A 198 13.17 0.20 16.32
C GLU A 198 12.12 1.28 16.61
N LYS A 199 12.38 2.54 16.23
CA LYS A 199 11.39 3.63 16.34
C LYS A 199 10.15 3.36 15.48
N LEU A 200 10.34 2.76 14.30
CA LEU A 200 9.25 2.30 13.43
C LEU A 200 8.36 1.26 14.14
N ILE A 201 8.97 0.27 14.78
CA ILE A 201 8.27 -0.78 15.54
C ILE A 201 7.51 -0.16 16.72
N ASP A 202 8.15 0.73 17.49
CA ASP A 202 7.49 1.47 18.58
C ASP A 202 6.28 2.27 18.09
N ASN A 203 6.34 2.75 16.84
CA ASN A 203 5.30 3.53 16.19
C ASN A 203 4.35 2.66 15.32
N ASN A 204 4.21 1.38 15.64
CA ASN A 204 3.27 0.45 14.98
C ASN A 204 3.45 0.38 13.44
N GLY A 205 4.68 0.45 12.95
CA GLY A 205 4.99 0.39 11.53
C GLY A 205 4.79 1.71 10.77
N LEU A 206 4.54 2.82 11.45
CA LEU A 206 4.31 4.12 10.81
C LEU A 206 5.63 4.90 10.69
N LEU A 207 6.10 5.07 9.46
CA LEU A 207 7.23 5.95 9.14
C LEU A 207 6.71 7.27 8.57
N SER A 208 6.88 8.38 9.28
CA SER A 208 6.39 9.69 8.85
C SER A 208 7.49 10.55 8.24
N PHE A 209 7.12 11.34 7.23
CA PHE A 209 7.98 12.26 6.50
C PHE A 209 7.18 13.51 6.11
N GLU A 210 7.73 14.69 6.31
CA GLU A 210 7.12 15.96 5.86
C GLU A 210 7.62 16.31 4.46
N ILE A 211 6.68 16.53 3.53
CA ILE A 211 7.03 16.97 2.18
C ILE A 211 7.65 18.37 2.28
N PRO A 212 8.88 18.61 1.82
CA PRO A 212 9.46 19.94 1.88
C PRO A 212 8.61 20.96 1.12
N MET A 213 8.37 22.12 1.72
CA MET A 213 7.57 23.21 1.12
C MET A 213 8.07 23.65 -0.26
N GLY A 214 9.38 23.52 -0.51
CA GLY A 214 9.99 23.87 -1.79
C GLY A 214 9.86 22.82 -2.88
N LEU A 215 9.29 21.65 -2.59
CA LEU A 215 9.12 20.60 -3.58
C LEU A 215 8.11 21.07 -4.65
N PRO A 216 8.48 21.04 -5.95
CA PRO A 216 7.59 21.49 -7.00
C PRO A 216 6.33 20.62 -7.13
N SER A 217 5.25 21.24 -7.57
CA SER A 217 4.05 20.50 -7.93
C SER A 217 4.31 19.53 -9.08
N GLY A 218 3.65 18.38 -9.03
CA GLY A 218 3.77 17.35 -10.06
C GLY A 218 3.61 15.95 -9.49
N TYR A 219 3.88 14.95 -10.34
CA TYR A 219 3.89 13.56 -9.94
C TYR A 219 5.24 13.18 -9.36
N TRP A 220 5.20 12.56 -8.20
CA TRP A 220 6.36 12.08 -7.48
C TRP A 220 6.12 10.63 -7.06
N VAL A 221 7.18 9.84 -7.11
CA VAL A 221 7.22 8.54 -6.47
C VAL A 221 8.07 8.68 -5.21
N PHE A 222 7.47 8.42 -4.06
CA PHE A 222 8.17 8.42 -2.77
C PHE A 222 8.51 6.99 -2.36
N ARG A 223 9.75 6.78 -1.92
CA ARG A 223 10.33 5.47 -1.60
C ARG A 223 10.87 5.49 -0.17
N PRO A 224 10.10 5.03 0.82
CA PRO A 224 10.67 4.63 2.10
C PRO A 224 11.58 3.41 1.91
N GLU A 225 12.73 3.44 2.56
CA GLU A 225 13.72 2.37 2.59
C GLU A 225 13.98 1.99 4.04
N LEU A 226 13.82 0.71 4.36
CA LEU A 226 14.29 0.13 5.62
C LEU A 226 15.44 -0.82 5.29
N LEU A 227 16.53 -0.72 6.04
CA LEU A 227 17.66 -1.64 5.94
C LEU A 227 17.81 -2.38 7.26
N ALA A 228 17.67 -3.71 7.23
CA ALA A 228 17.91 -4.57 8.37
C ALA A 228 19.35 -5.11 8.33
N LEU A 229 20.09 -4.93 9.43
CA LEU A 229 21.52 -5.23 9.52
C LEU A 229 21.82 -6.51 10.33
N HIS A 230 20.81 -7.28 10.71
CA HIS A 230 20.96 -8.45 11.57
C HIS A 230 21.85 -9.56 10.99
N GLU A 231 21.96 -9.63 9.67
CA GLU A 231 22.83 -10.55 8.92
C GLU A 231 23.86 -9.81 8.04
N ALA A 232 23.98 -8.47 8.18
CA ALA A 232 24.90 -7.65 7.39
C ALA A 232 26.37 -8.06 7.57
N ASN A 233 26.76 -8.45 8.79
CA ASN A 233 28.12 -8.93 9.07
C ASN A 233 28.43 -10.31 8.44
N LYS A 234 27.42 -10.99 7.90
CA LYS A 234 27.56 -12.25 7.14
C LYS A 234 27.37 -12.02 5.63
N GLY A 235 27.28 -10.76 5.19
CA GLY A 235 27.12 -10.40 3.79
C GLY A 235 25.68 -10.41 3.30
N ASP A 236 24.68 -10.44 4.20
CA ASP A 236 23.25 -10.40 3.86
C ASP A 236 22.54 -9.19 4.51
N PRO A 237 22.85 -7.94 4.09
CA PRO A 237 22.03 -6.79 4.44
C PRO A 237 20.69 -6.84 3.71
N GLN A 238 19.58 -6.66 4.43
CA GLN A 238 18.24 -6.87 3.88
C GLN A 238 17.48 -5.56 3.72
N PHE A 239 17.11 -5.24 2.48
CA PHE A 239 16.33 -4.05 2.15
C PHE A 239 14.84 -4.37 2.05
N TYR A 240 14.02 -3.58 2.74
CA TYR A 240 12.56 -3.57 2.61
C TYR A 240 12.14 -2.20 2.08
N VAL A 241 11.64 -2.19 0.85
CA VAL A 241 11.35 -0.97 0.10
C VAL A 241 9.95 -1.06 -0.49
N GLY A 242 9.40 0.08 -0.86
CA GLY A 242 8.15 0.19 -1.59
C GLY A 242 7.98 1.60 -2.11
N CYS A 243 7.05 1.81 -3.03
CA CYS A 243 6.83 3.11 -3.65
C CYS A 243 5.39 3.59 -3.50
N ALA A 244 5.21 4.86 -3.15
CA ALA A 244 3.93 5.54 -3.19
C ALA A 244 3.88 6.57 -4.33
N GLN A 245 2.81 6.54 -5.12
CA GLN A 245 2.52 7.49 -6.20
C GLN A 245 1.76 8.68 -5.62
N VAL A 246 2.41 9.85 -5.61
CA VAL A 246 1.87 11.06 -5.00
C VAL A 246 1.84 12.20 -6.00
N PHE A 247 0.73 12.93 -6.04
CA PHE A 247 0.66 14.21 -6.71
C PHE A 247 0.88 15.31 -5.68
N VAL A 248 2.02 16.01 -5.77
CA VAL A 248 2.35 17.11 -4.85
C VAL A 248 1.60 18.36 -5.29
N GLN A 249 0.76 18.87 -4.39
CA GLN A 249 -0.03 20.09 -4.60
C GLN A 249 0.76 21.29 -4.10
N SER A 250 1.09 22.20 -5.01
CA SER A 250 1.90 23.38 -4.72
C SER A 250 1.73 24.42 -5.83
N SER A 251 1.71 25.69 -5.48
CA SER A 251 1.83 26.78 -6.45
C SER A 251 3.26 26.94 -6.98
N ASN A 252 4.26 26.29 -6.38
CA ASN A 252 5.62 26.22 -6.91
C ASN A 252 5.68 25.24 -8.09
N THR A 253 5.81 25.78 -9.30
CA THR A 253 5.92 24.99 -10.55
C THR A 253 7.31 25.04 -11.17
N ALA A 254 8.26 25.76 -10.54
CA ALA A 254 9.63 25.83 -11.02
C ALA A 254 10.33 24.48 -10.81
N ALA A 255 11.09 24.03 -11.81
CA ALA A 255 11.87 22.81 -11.70
C ALA A 255 12.83 22.86 -10.49
N LEU A 256 12.90 21.75 -9.75
CA LEU A 256 13.79 21.63 -8.60
C LEU A 256 15.24 21.59 -9.08
N LYS A 257 16.07 22.50 -8.57
CA LYS A 257 17.50 22.48 -8.85
C LYS A 257 18.20 21.64 -7.79
N VAL A 258 18.58 20.43 -8.17
CA VAL A 258 19.34 19.50 -7.33
C VAL A 258 20.79 19.47 -7.81
N PRO A 259 21.79 19.58 -6.93
CA PRO A 259 23.19 19.32 -7.29
C PRO A 259 23.37 17.92 -7.90
N GLU A 260 24.19 17.80 -8.94
CA GLU A 260 24.38 16.52 -9.66
C GLU A 260 24.85 15.39 -8.74
N ASP A 261 25.67 15.69 -7.72
CA ASP A 261 26.19 14.74 -6.73
C ASP A 261 25.13 14.24 -5.72
N GLN A 262 23.92 14.80 -5.74
CA GLN A 262 22.80 14.39 -4.90
C GLN A 262 21.67 13.70 -5.68
N ILE A 263 21.80 13.63 -7.01
CA ILE A 263 20.94 12.82 -7.87
C ILE A 263 21.60 11.46 -8.03
N VAL A 264 20.88 10.39 -7.68
CA VAL A 264 21.38 9.02 -7.79
C VAL A 264 20.50 8.16 -8.68
N SER A 265 21.08 7.04 -9.13
CA SER A 265 20.34 5.93 -9.72
C SER A 265 19.94 4.94 -8.66
N ILE A 266 18.74 4.39 -8.75
CA ILE A 266 18.32 3.23 -7.96
C ILE A 266 17.84 2.15 -8.94
N PRO A 267 18.55 1.01 -9.06
CA PRO A 267 19.74 0.60 -8.31
C PRO A 267 21.00 1.43 -8.63
N GLY A 268 22.01 1.29 -7.75
CA GLY A 268 23.33 1.95 -7.86
C GLY A 268 23.64 3.00 -6.78
N HIS A 269 22.67 3.37 -5.94
CA HIS A 269 22.86 4.35 -4.86
C HIS A 269 23.66 3.79 -3.67
N VAL A 270 23.70 2.47 -3.53
CA VAL A 270 24.43 1.72 -2.50
C VAL A 270 25.34 0.67 -3.13
N ARG A 271 26.29 0.16 -2.35
CA ARG A 271 27.15 -0.97 -2.76
C ARG A 271 27.21 -2.00 -1.64
N ALA A 272 27.05 -3.28 -1.95
CA ALA A 272 27.05 -4.35 -0.96
C ALA A 272 28.28 -4.35 -0.03
N SER A 273 29.44 -3.89 -0.53
CA SER A 273 30.70 -3.83 0.22
C SER A 273 30.90 -2.55 1.05
N GLU A 274 29.97 -1.60 1.02
CA GLU A 274 30.13 -0.35 1.77
C GLU A 274 29.95 -0.56 3.28
N ALA A 275 30.58 0.31 4.07
CA ALA A 275 30.64 0.15 5.52
C ALA A 275 29.25 0.11 6.19
N GLY A 276 28.25 0.79 5.61
CA GLY A 276 26.88 0.80 6.12
C GLY A 276 26.13 -0.52 5.91
N LEU A 277 26.48 -1.28 4.87
CA LEU A 277 25.86 -2.56 4.49
C LEU A 277 26.62 -3.77 5.04
N THR A 278 27.84 -3.57 5.54
CA THR A 278 28.67 -4.61 6.20
C THR A 278 28.77 -4.40 7.71
N PHE A 279 27.97 -3.48 8.26
CA PHE A 279 28.04 -3.06 9.66
C PHE A 279 27.67 -4.18 10.63
N ASN A 280 28.53 -4.45 11.62
CA ASN A 280 28.26 -5.45 12.66
C ASN A 280 27.53 -4.83 13.85
N ILE A 281 26.20 -5.01 13.91
CA ILE A 281 25.39 -4.50 15.02
C ILE A 281 25.66 -5.18 16.37
N TYR A 282 26.31 -6.36 16.38
CA TYR A 282 26.66 -7.11 17.59
C TYR A 282 28.02 -6.69 18.18
N ALA A 283 28.83 -5.98 17.41
CA ALA A 283 30.06 -5.33 17.85
C ALA A 283 30.19 -3.94 17.17
N PRO A 284 29.28 -3.01 17.48
CA PRO A 284 29.12 -1.79 16.70
C PRO A 284 30.28 -0.83 16.92
N THR A 285 30.72 -0.18 15.83
CA THR A 285 31.64 0.96 15.89
C THR A 285 30.90 2.21 15.42
N PHE A 286 30.64 3.15 16.34
CA PHE A 286 29.92 4.38 16.03
C PHE A 286 30.88 5.53 15.64
N PRO A 287 30.44 6.49 14.79
CA PRO A 287 29.09 6.62 14.23
C PRO A 287 28.80 5.59 13.12
N TYR A 288 27.52 5.21 12.99
CA TYR A 288 27.08 4.33 11.90
C TYR A 288 27.22 5.06 10.55
N PRO A 289 27.90 4.48 9.55
CA PRO A 289 28.03 5.07 8.22
C PRO A 289 26.73 4.89 7.42
N LEU A 290 25.92 5.95 7.34
CA LEU A 290 24.67 5.96 6.57
C LEU A 290 24.93 5.65 5.08
N PRO A 291 24.23 4.67 4.48
CA PRO A 291 24.35 4.35 3.05
C PRO A 291 23.76 5.42 2.14
N GLY A 292 24.22 5.47 0.89
CA GLY A 292 23.68 6.38 -0.13
C GLY A 292 24.16 7.84 -0.02
N PRO A 293 23.61 8.75 -0.85
CA PRO A 293 23.99 10.16 -0.83
C PRO A 293 23.52 10.83 0.47
N LYS A 294 24.03 12.02 0.77
CA LYS A 294 23.47 12.84 1.87
C LYS A 294 22.05 13.27 1.52
N ALA A 295 21.20 13.45 2.53
CA ALA A 295 19.87 14.02 2.34
C ALA A 295 19.98 15.44 1.73
N PHE A 296 19.22 15.67 0.66
CA PHE A 296 19.11 16.96 0.01
C PHE A 296 18.13 17.85 0.78
N ALA A 297 18.66 18.94 1.33
CA ALA A 297 17.85 19.99 1.92
C ALA A 297 17.18 20.82 0.80
N VAL A 298 15.92 20.47 0.48
CA VAL A 298 15.12 21.20 -0.51
C VAL A 298 14.97 22.67 -0.08
N PRO A 299 15.47 23.63 -0.89
CA PRO A 299 15.37 25.05 -0.55
C PRO A 299 13.91 25.49 -0.44
N PRO A 300 13.59 26.47 0.43
CA PRO A 300 12.25 27.03 0.46
C PRO A 300 11.88 27.66 -0.90
N PRO A 301 10.59 27.74 -1.21
CA PRO A 301 10.11 28.30 -2.46
C PRO A 301 10.49 29.78 -2.61
N LYS A 302 10.81 30.21 -3.83
CA LYS A 302 11.16 31.61 -4.12
C LYS A 302 9.91 32.47 -4.02
N GLY A 303 9.89 33.43 -3.10
CA GLY A 303 8.80 34.41 -2.98
C GLY A 303 7.90 34.28 -1.74
N GLY A 304 8.20 33.38 -0.79
CA GLY A 304 7.44 33.24 0.45
C GLY A 304 6.49 32.03 0.42
N ASP A 305 5.31 32.18 1.03
CA ASP A 305 4.34 31.10 1.22
C ASP A 305 3.89 30.45 -0.10
N VAL A 306 3.74 29.14 -0.09
CA VAL A 306 3.18 28.36 -1.19
C VAL A 306 1.73 28.03 -0.89
N ASP A 307 0.87 28.27 -1.88
CA ASP A 307 -0.52 27.84 -1.84
C ASP A 307 -0.59 26.38 -2.32
N THR A 308 -1.36 25.56 -1.61
CA THR A 308 -1.54 24.14 -1.91
C THR A 308 -2.98 23.79 -2.30
N THR A 309 -3.91 24.76 -2.25
CA THR A 309 -5.34 24.52 -2.48
C THR A 309 -6.03 25.52 -3.40
N GLY A 310 -5.44 26.69 -3.63
CA GLY A 310 -6.08 27.74 -4.41
C GLY A 310 -6.08 27.52 -5.92
N PRO A 311 -6.70 28.44 -6.67
CA PRO A 311 -7.01 28.25 -8.09
C PRO A 311 -5.79 28.12 -9.02
N SER A 312 -4.64 28.64 -8.59
CA SER A 312 -3.37 28.59 -9.35
C SER A 312 -2.61 27.27 -9.18
N VAL A 313 -3.02 26.43 -8.22
CA VAL A 313 -2.37 25.14 -7.96
C VAL A 313 -2.71 24.15 -9.07
N PRO A 314 -1.71 23.52 -9.73
CA PRO A 314 -1.97 22.49 -10.73
C PRO A 314 -2.83 21.36 -10.17
N LYS A 315 -3.70 20.81 -11.01
CA LYS A 315 -4.59 19.70 -10.63
C LYS A 315 -4.02 18.37 -11.08
N GLN A 316 -4.20 17.36 -10.24
CA GLN A 316 -3.96 15.97 -10.60
C GLN A 316 -4.86 15.56 -11.77
N THR A 317 -4.27 14.95 -12.79
CA THR A 317 -4.93 14.46 -14.01
C THR A 317 -4.75 12.95 -14.24
N GLN A 318 -3.72 12.34 -13.67
CA GLN A 318 -3.40 10.92 -13.77
C GLN A 318 -3.71 10.21 -12.45
N GLY A 319 -4.22 8.97 -12.54
CA GLY A 319 -4.58 8.17 -11.36
C GLY A 319 -5.61 8.83 -10.44
N VAL A 320 -6.51 9.66 -10.99
CA VAL A 320 -7.50 10.40 -10.20
C VAL A 320 -8.45 9.43 -9.50
N ILE A 321 -8.61 9.59 -8.20
CA ILE A 321 -9.55 8.81 -7.41
C ILE A 321 -10.96 9.43 -7.56
N PRO A 322 -11.96 8.71 -8.11
CA PRO A 322 -13.29 9.26 -8.27
C PRO A 322 -13.94 9.61 -6.91
N PRO A 323 -14.63 10.75 -6.78
CA PRO A 323 -15.21 11.21 -5.50
C PRO A 323 -16.39 10.34 -5.00
N ASN A 324 -16.90 9.42 -5.83
CA ASN A 324 -18.09 8.61 -5.56
C ASN A 324 -17.76 7.14 -5.25
N HIS A 325 -16.55 6.81 -4.80
CA HIS A 325 -16.16 5.43 -4.47
C HIS A 325 -15.93 5.26 -2.97
N ILE A 326 -16.54 4.21 -2.40
CA ILE A 326 -16.54 3.92 -0.95
C ILE A 326 -15.34 3.02 -0.58
N VAL A 327 -14.79 2.28 -1.54
CA VAL A 327 -13.62 1.41 -1.37
C VAL A 327 -12.55 1.79 -2.39
N LYS A 328 -11.37 2.13 -1.90
CA LYS A 328 -10.15 2.33 -2.66
C LYS A 328 -9.22 1.18 -2.25
N ASN A 329 -9.18 0.11 -3.04
CA ASN A 329 -8.19 -0.95 -2.91
C ASN A 329 -7.81 -1.34 -4.32
N ALA A 330 -6.56 -1.13 -4.71
CA ALA A 330 -6.09 -1.34 -6.06
C ALA A 330 -5.17 -2.57 -6.10
N THR A 331 -5.74 -3.73 -6.42
CA THR A 331 -5.00 -4.83 -7.02
C THR A 331 -5.67 -5.20 -8.34
N GLY A 332 -5.01 -4.86 -9.46
CA GLY A 332 -5.34 -5.28 -10.82
C GLY A 332 -6.35 -4.43 -11.59
N LEU A 333 -5.86 -3.50 -12.42
CA LEU A 333 -6.54 -3.14 -13.67
C LEU A 333 -6.11 -4.15 -14.73
N ASP A 334 -6.86 -5.25 -14.89
CA ASP A 334 -6.79 -6.02 -16.15
C ASP A 334 -7.67 -5.35 -17.21
N SER A 335 -7.13 -5.38 -18.41
CA SER A 335 -7.52 -4.68 -19.63
C SER A 335 -8.88 -5.13 -20.18
N LYS A 336 -9.61 -4.18 -20.78
CA LYS A 336 -10.76 -4.39 -21.70
C LYS A 336 -12.04 -5.04 -21.13
N SER A 337 -12.69 -4.38 -20.17
CA SER A 337 -14.17 -4.51 -20.07
C SER A 337 -14.83 -3.64 -21.14
N ARG A 338 -15.08 -4.22 -22.32
CA ARG A 338 -15.97 -3.65 -23.33
C ARG A 338 -17.35 -3.48 -22.68
N ILE A 339 -17.75 -2.23 -22.41
CA ILE A 339 -19.11 -1.91 -21.98
C ILE A 339 -20.05 -2.25 -23.13
N THR A 340 -20.57 -3.47 -23.15
CA THR A 340 -21.74 -3.79 -23.95
C THR A 340 -22.91 -3.08 -23.30
N ARG A 341 -23.34 -1.96 -23.91
CA ARG A 341 -24.61 -1.31 -23.53
C ARG A 341 -25.74 -2.30 -23.77
N THR A 342 -26.19 -3.00 -22.74
CA THR A 342 -27.52 -3.62 -22.76
C THR A 342 -28.53 -2.48 -22.73
N ARG A 343 -29.05 -2.11 -23.91
CA ARG A 343 -30.27 -1.30 -24.01
C ARG A 343 -31.35 -2.02 -23.22
N ALA A 344 -31.83 -1.42 -22.13
CA ALA A 344 -33.08 -1.80 -21.51
C ALA A 344 -34.18 -1.66 -22.58
N ALA A 345 -34.77 -2.79 -23.00
CA ALA A 345 -35.93 -2.80 -23.88
C ALA A 345 -37.08 -2.12 -23.13
N ALA A 346 -37.55 -1.00 -23.68
CA ALA A 346 -38.77 -0.35 -23.23
C ALA A 346 -39.95 -1.31 -23.41
N GLY A 347 -40.51 -1.81 -22.30
CA GLY A 347 -41.74 -2.58 -22.31
C GLY A 347 -42.90 -1.70 -22.80
N GLN A 348 -43.40 -1.99 -23.99
CA GLN A 348 -44.68 -1.43 -24.46
C GLN A 348 -45.85 -1.98 -23.62
N PRO A 349 -46.88 -1.17 -23.33
CA PRO A 349 -48.06 -1.63 -22.60
C PRO A 349 -48.87 -2.63 -23.44
N ARG A 350 -49.16 -3.80 -22.85
CA ARG A 350 -50.05 -4.83 -23.43
C ARG A 350 -51.47 -4.26 -23.63
N LYS A 351 -51.92 -4.20 -24.88
CA LYS A 351 -53.35 -4.07 -25.23
C LYS A 351 -54.07 -5.40 -24.94
N ILE A 352 -55.18 -5.31 -24.22
CA ILE A 352 -56.14 -6.40 -24.04
C ILE A 352 -56.95 -6.50 -25.34
N ALA A 353 -56.85 -7.63 -26.04
CA ALA A 353 -57.67 -7.93 -27.21
C ALA A 353 -58.81 -8.89 -26.81
N GLY A 354 -60.04 -8.40 -26.97
CA GLY A 354 -61.26 -9.16 -26.70
C GLY A 354 -61.51 -10.26 -27.73
N THR A 355 -62.05 -11.37 -27.23
CA THR A 355 -62.62 -12.48 -27.99
C THR A 355 -63.87 -12.04 -28.77
N ARG A 356 -63.89 -12.31 -30.08
CA ARG A 356 -65.04 -12.10 -30.97
C ARG A 356 -65.89 -13.39 -31.02
N PRO A 357 -67.23 -13.32 -31.06
CA PRO A 357 -68.10 -14.49 -31.04
C PRO A 357 -68.27 -15.10 -32.44
N GLY A 358 -68.33 -16.44 -32.50
CA GLY A 358 -68.76 -17.17 -33.68
C GLY A 358 -70.28 -17.16 -33.83
N ARG A 359 -70.77 -16.96 -35.05
CA ARG A 359 -72.16 -17.21 -35.44
C ARG A 359 -72.19 -17.99 -36.76
N ALA A 360 -73.04 -19.01 -36.78
CA ALA A 360 -73.26 -20.01 -37.81
C ALA A 360 -74.16 -19.52 -38.98
N THR A 361 -74.32 -20.42 -39.97
CA THR A 361 -75.28 -20.47 -41.09
C THR A 361 -75.03 -19.48 -42.22
N THR A 362 -75.05 -19.82 -43.51
CA THR A 362 -75.52 -20.99 -44.29
C THR A 362 -74.58 -21.24 -45.47
#